data_AF-A0A4R3M205-F1
#
_entry.id   AF-A0A4R3M205-F1
#
_cell.length_a   1.000
_cell.length_b   1.000
_cell.length_c   1.000
_cell.angle_alpha   90.00
_cell.angle_beta   90.00
_cell.angle_gamma   90.00
#
_symmetry.space_group_name_H-M   'P 1'
#
loop_
_entity.id
_entity.type
_entity.pdbx_description
1 polymer ?
#
loop_
_entity_poly.entity_id
_entity_poly.type
_entity_poly.pdbx_seq_one_letter_code
_entity_poly.pdbx_strand_id
1 'polypeptide(L)'
;MAFDTATAARLITDEVAAAAAAAPDGVAMAASAKASDFCSLWKAAKPILETVSGFIGLIPGVGATAGAVLKGLIKVGDMIYEAQCT
;
A
#
# COMPACT_ATOMS: atom_id res chain seq x y z
N MET A 1 7.03 -12.55 -18.68
CA MET A 1 7.93 -11.96 -17.67
C MET A 1 7.35 -12.33 -16.32
N ALA A 2 8.07 -13.11 -15.51
CA ALA A 2 7.59 -13.46 -14.18
C ALA A 2 7.57 -12.18 -13.33
N PHE A 3 6.42 -11.82 -12.81
CA PHE A 3 6.30 -10.72 -11.86
C PHE A 3 6.98 -11.20 -10.57
N ASP A 4 8.12 -10.60 -10.21
CA ASP A 4 8.82 -10.95 -8.98
C ASP A 4 8.14 -10.28 -7.80
N THR A 5 7.22 -11.02 -7.17
CA THR A 5 6.38 -10.52 -6.07
C THR A 5 7.20 -10.19 -4.82
N ALA A 6 8.38 -10.81 -4.63
CA ALA A 6 9.29 -10.50 -3.53
C ALA A 6 9.97 -9.13 -3.69
N THR A 7 10.43 -8.80 -4.90
CA THR A 7 11.00 -7.48 -5.22
C THR A 7 9.94 -6.40 -5.15
N ALA A 8 8.72 -6.68 -5.65
CA ALA A 8 7.60 -5.75 -5.56
C ALA A 8 7.19 -5.48 -4.09
N ALA A 9 7.12 -6.52 -3.25
CA ALA A 9 6.87 -6.38 -1.83
C ALA A 9 7.93 -5.50 -1.15
N ARG A 10 9.23 -5.74 -1.44
CA ARG A 10 10.32 -4.91 -0.90
C ARG A 10 10.22 -3.45 -1.31
N LEU A 11 9.94 -3.18 -2.58
CA LEU A 11 9.77 -1.80 -3.06
C LEU A 11 8.63 -1.08 -2.32
N ILE A 12 7.49 -1.74 -2.11
CA ILE A 12 6.37 -1.14 -1.37
C ILE A 12 6.76 -0.88 0.09
N THR A 13 7.41 -1.84 0.76
CA THR A 13 7.83 -1.69 2.16
C THR A 13 8.88 -0.58 2.33
N ASP A 14 9.84 -0.47 1.41
CA ASP A 14 10.89 0.57 1.44
C ASP A 14 10.27 1.97 1.26
N GLU A 15 9.35 2.11 0.30
CA GLU A 15 8.70 3.38 0.03
C GLU A 15 7.76 3.82 1.17
N VAL A 16 7.05 2.85 1.79
CA VAL A 16 6.25 3.13 2.98
C VAL A 16 7.15 3.50 4.16
N ALA A 17 8.30 2.84 4.34
CA ALA A 17 9.26 3.21 5.38
C ALA A 17 9.85 4.62 5.15
N ALA A 18 10.16 4.98 3.91
CA ALA A 18 10.63 6.31 3.54
C ALA A 18 9.55 7.38 3.78
N ALA A 19 8.31 7.14 3.34
CA ALA A 19 7.18 8.05 3.57
C ALA A 19 6.87 8.22 5.07
N ALA A 20 6.93 7.14 5.83
CA ALA A 20 6.67 7.15 7.26
C ALA A 20 7.80 7.85 8.05
N ALA A 21 9.05 7.79 7.57
CA ALA A 21 10.15 8.59 8.12
C ALA A 21 10.00 10.10 7.83
N ALA A 22 9.29 10.48 6.78
CA ALA A 22 9.05 11.86 6.39
C ALA A 22 7.83 12.50 7.08
N ALA A 23 6.97 11.71 7.76
CA ALA A 23 5.76 12.20 8.41
C ALA A 23 5.91 12.21 9.96
N PRO A 24 5.51 13.30 10.65
CA PRO A 24 5.64 13.41 12.11
C PRO A 24 4.76 12.40 12.89
N ASP A 25 3.56 12.08 12.39
CA ASP A 25 2.72 10.96 12.86
C ASP A 25 3.09 9.62 12.22
N GLY A 26 3.95 9.66 11.20
CA GLY A 26 4.43 8.48 10.47
C GLY A 26 5.39 7.63 11.29
N VAL A 27 5.99 8.15 12.35
CA VAL A 27 6.99 7.44 13.17
C VAL A 27 6.45 6.12 13.75
N ALA A 28 5.17 6.04 14.12
CA ALA A 28 4.54 4.80 14.60
C ALA A 28 4.32 3.77 13.47
N MET A 29 3.99 4.25 12.26
CA MET A 29 3.86 3.43 11.05
C MET A 29 5.24 3.05 10.48
N ALA A 30 6.25 3.90 10.63
CA ALA A 30 7.64 3.69 10.18
C ALA A 30 8.36 2.68 11.05
N ALA A 31 8.17 2.77 12.38
CA ALA A 31 8.70 1.80 13.34
C ALA A 31 8.07 0.42 13.13
N SER A 32 6.79 0.39 12.74
CA SER A 32 6.13 -0.86 12.32
C SER A 32 6.63 -1.31 10.95
N ALA A 33 6.76 -0.45 9.94
CA ALA A 33 7.16 -0.81 8.59
C ALA A 33 8.61 -1.30 8.47
N LYS A 34 9.54 -0.71 9.23
CA LYS A 34 10.96 -1.11 9.22
C LYS A 34 11.21 -2.42 9.99
N ALA A 35 10.25 -2.84 10.83
CA ALA A 35 10.30 -4.07 11.60
C ALA A 35 9.27 -5.14 11.15
N SER A 36 8.34 -4.80 10.25
CA SER A 36 7.24 -5.67 9.83
C SER A 36 7.37 -6.08 8.38
N ASP A 37 7.21 -7.39 8.13
CA ASP A 37 7.06 -7.94 6.81
C ASP A 37 5.90 -7.29 6.04
N PHE A 38 6.03 -7.26 4.71
CA PHE A 38 5.00 -6.77 3.78
C PHE A 38 3.60 -7.28 4.15
N CYS A 39 3.48 -8.53 4.61
CA CYS A 39 2.23 -9.15 5.03
C CYS A 39 1.50 -8.39 6.15
N SER A 40 2.21 -8.07 7.25
CA SER A 40 1.63 -7.35 8.38
C SER A 40 1.30 -5.90 8.00
N LEU A 41 2.18 -5.28 7.22
CA LEU A 41 2.01 -3.92 6.74
C LEU A 41 0.80 -3.79 5.80
N TRP A 42 0.71 -4.69 4.83
CA TRP A 42 -0.39 -4.73 3.85
C TRP A 42 -1.73 -4.97 4.54
N LYS A 43 -1.80 -5.89 5.50
CA LYS A 43 -3.04 -6.18 6.25
C LYS A 43 -3.55 -4.98 7.04
N ALA A 44 -2.66 -4.16 7.59
CA ALA A 44 -3.02 -2.93 8.31
C ALA A 44 -3.35 -1.76 7.36
N ALA A 45 -2.61 -1.63 6.26
CA ALA A 45 -2.75 -0.51 5.32
C ALA A 45 -3.94 -0.67 4.36
N LYS A 46 -4.23 -1.89 3.91
CA LYS A 46 -5.30 -2.21 2.95
C LYS A 46 -6.67 -1.58 3.28
N PRO A 47 -7.25 -1.72 4.49
CA PRO A 47 -8.56 -1.14 4.80
C PRO A 47 -8.58 0.39 4.71
N ILE A 48 -7.45 1.03 5.02
CA ILE A 48 -7.31 2.49 4.90
C ILE A 48 -7.24 2.87 3.42
N LEU A 49 -6.43 2.18 2.62
CA LEU A 49 -6.33 2.40 1.17
C LEU A 49 -7.68 2.22 0.47
N GLU A 50 -8.46 1.19 0.84
CA GLU A 50 -9.79 0.97 0.27
C GLU A 50 -10.74 2.11 0.62
N THR A 51 -10.75 2.55 1.88
CA THR A 51 -11.55 3.69 2.34
C THR A 51 -11.19 4.97 1.59
N VAL A 52 -9.89 5.26 1.47
CA VAL A 52 -9.38 6.43 0.75
C VAL A 52 -9.70 6.34 -0.74
N SER A 53 -9.56 5.17 -1.37
CA SER A 53 -9.90 4.97 -2.78
C SER A 53 -11.39 5.21 -3.05
N GLY A 54 -12.27 4.77 -2.14
CA GLY A 54 -13.70 5.02 -2.22
C GLY A 54 -14.05 6.49 -2.02
N PHE A 55 -13.41 7.16 -1.07
CA PHE A 55 -13.64 8.58 -0.79
C PHE A 55 -13.14 9.50 -1.91
N ILE A 56 -11.90 9.27 -2.41
CA ILE A 56 -11.33 10.06 -3.51
C ILE A 56 -12.08 9.78 -4.82
N GLY A 57 -12.54 8.54 -5.03
CA GLY A 57 -13.34 8.17 -6.20
C GLY A 57 -14.71 8.87 -6.29
N LEU A 58 -15.24 9.40 -5.18
CA LEU A 58 -16.47 10.19 -5.14
C LEU A 58 -16.28 11.64 -5.61
N ILE A 59 -15.04 12.11 -5.76
CA ILE A 59 -14.74 13.47 -6.21
C ILE A 59 -14.71 13.48 -7.76
N PRO A 60 -15.68 14.12 -8.43
CA PRO A 60 -15.73 14.13 -9.89
C PRO A 60 -14.52 14.83 -10.51
N GLY A 61 -14.02 14.28 -11.62
CA GLY A 61 -12.79 14.75 -12.28
C GLY A 61 -11.56 13.96 -11.84
N VAL A 62 -10.54 14.65 -11.34
CA VAL A 62 -9.23 14.05 -10.99
C VAL A 62 -9.35 12.99 -9.90
N GLY A 63 -10.31 13.14 -8.98
CA GLY A 63 -10.56 12.18 -7.91
C GLY A 63 -11.03 10.81 -8.41
N ALA A 64 -11.92 10.77 -9.41
CA ALA A 64 -12.37 9.51 -10.02
C ALA A 64 -11.19 8.73 -10.65
N THR A 65 -10.28 9.42 -11.33
CA THR A 65 -9.09 8.81 -11.94
C THR A 65 -8.08 8.36 -10.89
N ALA A 66 -7.79 9.20 -9.89
CA ALA A 66 -6.89 8.85 -8.79
C ALA A 66 -7.43 7.68 -7.96
N GLY A 67 -8.74 7.65 -7.70
CA GLY A 67 -9.43 6.54 -7.03
C GLY A 67 -9.34 5.25 -7.83
N ALA A 68 -9.50 5.30 -9.16
CA ALA A 68 -9.35 4.12 -10.03
C ALA A 68 -7.91 3.59 -10.03
N VAL A 69 -6.90 4.46 -10.09
CA VAL A 69 -5.49 4.08 -10.02
C VAL A 69 -5.15 3.48 -8.66
N LEU A 70 -5.60 4.10 -7.55
CA LEU A 70 -5.38 3.58 -6.20
C LEU A 70 -6.02 2.20 -6.03
N LYS A 71 -7.23 2.01 -6.56
CA LYS A 71 -7.92 0.71 -6.57
C LYS A 71 -7.18 -0.35 -7.39
N GLY A 72 -6.52 0.07 -8.48
CA GLY A 72 -5.61 -0.78 -9.24
C GLY A 72 -4.38 -1.20 -8.43
N LEU A 73 -3.73 -0.26 -7.73
CA LEU A 73 -2.60 -0.58 -6.84
C LEU A 73 -3.00 -1.52 -5.70
N ILE A 74 -4.21 -1.36 -5.14
CA ILE A 74 -4.75 -2.28 -4.13
C ILE A 74 -4.84 -3.71 -4.67
N LYS A 75 -5.34 -3.90 -5.89
CA LYS A 75 -5.38 -5.24 -6.51
C LYS A 75 -4.00 -5.85 -6.70
N VAL A 76 -3.02 -5.05 -7.14
CA VAL A 76 -1.65 -5.54 -7.32
C VAL A 76 -1.04 -5.95 -5.98
N GLY A 77 -1.24 -5.16 -4.93
CA GLY A 77 -0.77 -5.53 -3.60
C GLY A 77 -1.48 -6.75 -3.02
N ASP A 78 -2.77 -6.96 -3.30
CA ASP A 78 -3.49 -8.20 -2.96
C ASP A 78 -2.89 -9.42 -3.67
N MET A 79 -2.54 -9.31 -4.95
CA MET A 79 -1.87 -10.40 -5.67
C MET A 79 -0.50 -10.73 -5.06
N ILE A 80 0.25 -9.71 -4.63
CA ILE A 80 1.52 -9.92 -3.94
C ILE A 80 1.29 -10.59 -2.57
N TYR A 81 0.27 -10.17 -1.84
CA TYR A 81 -0.08 -10.74 -0.54
C TYR A 81 -0.52 -12.21 -0.66
N GLU A 82 -1.38 -12.55 -1.62
CA GLU A 82 -1.74 -13.94 -1.91
C GLU A 82 -0.54 -14.80 -2.29
N ALA A 83 0.45 -14.23 -2.99
CA ALA A 83 1.63 -14.97 -3.43
C ALA A 83 2.72 -15.15 -2.35
N GLN A 84 2.78 -14.26 -1.35
CA GLN A 84 3.89 -14.18 -0.39
C GLN A 84 3.47 -14.41 1.07
N CYS A 85 2.18 -14.24 1.39
CA CYS A 85 1.66 -14.17 2.75
C CYS A 85 0.53 -15.18 3.04
N THR A 86 0.14 -15.99 2.05
CA THR A 86 -0.80 -17.11 2.15
C THR A 86 -0.03 -18.42 2.00
#